data_AF-A0A0L8H254-F1
#
_entry.id   AF-A0A0L8H254-F1
#
_cell.length_a   1.000
_cell.length_b   1.000
_cell.length_c   1.000
_cell.angle_alpha   90.00
_cell.angle_beta   90.00
_cell.angle_gamma   90.00
#
_symmetry.space_group_name_H-M   'P 1'
#
loop_
_entity.id
_entity.type
_entity.pdbx_description
1 polymer ?
#
loop_
_entity_poly.entity_id
_entity_poly.type
_entity_poly.pdbx_seq_one_letter_code
_entity_poly.pdbx_strand_id
1 'polypeptide(L)'
;ETYEWSSHSSTRQNTYKQLYLAINDKEPLKIVNSCTTRWLSMEPAVNGILSQWFELQTHFQTTTTKEKCFTAQTLHEMFCDSRNELYLLFSHPVLKHVQEVNKLSESNNVDKTKLLEDLSNLIKSVANTIVLPTCRIDPLDPDASIEKFPDPKPNLSYRFKRKIAEIIIKKTVTATEENNIRKGAQQFLTVPLERAQAPRSDLPFLDIHVKKDVTLHSQ
;
A
#
# COMPACT_ATOMS: atom_id res chain seq x y z
N GLU A 1 -14.53 -4.60 3.48
CA GLU A 1 -14.88 -4.19 4.86
C GLU A 1 -15.20 -2.69 5.05
N THR A 2 -14.25 -1.78 5.27
CA THR A 2 -14.58 -0.36 5.62
C THR A 2 -15.44 0.35 4.58
N TYR A 3 -15.14 0.12 3.29
CA TYR A 3 -15.97 0.62 2.19
C TYR A 3 -17.39 0.06 2.26
N GLU A 4 -17.55 -1.26 2.38
CA GLU A 4 -18.84 -1.95 2.40
C GLU A 4 -19.71 -1.49 3.57
N TRP A 5 -19.09 -1.37 4.77
CA TRP A 5 -19.74 -0.81 5.95
C TRP A 5 -20.37 0.55 5.67
N SER A 6 -19.60 1.41 4.99
CA SER A 6 -19.99 2.78 4.67
C SER A 6 -21.01 2.81 3.53
N SER A 7 -20.84 2.00 2.49
CA SER A 7 -21.72 2.02 1.30
C SER A 7 -23.13 1.50 1.57
N HIS A 8 -23.30 0.64 2.57
CA HIS A 8 -24.60 0.01 2.86
C HIS A 8 -25.61 0.91 3.59
N SER A 9 -25.20 2.07 4.12
CA SER A 9 -26.13 2.93 4.89
C SER A 9 -25.79 4.41 4.79
N SER A 10 -26.72 5.20 4.27
CA SER A 10 -26.66 6.66 4.27
C SER A 10 -26.60 7.23 5.69
N THR A 11 -27.31 6.61 6.65
CA THR A 11 -27.26 6.98 8.07
C THR A 11 -25.85 6.82 8.65
N ARG A 12 -25.16 5.71 8.34
CA ARG A 12 -23.77 5.49 8.77
C ARG A 12 -22.83 6.51 8.16
N GLN A 13 -22.97 6.79 6.86
CA GLN A 13 -22.18 7.82 6.18
C GLN A 13 -22.38 9.20 6.83
N ASN A 14 -23.63 9.59 7.11
CA ASN A 14 -23.91 10.87 7.74
C ASN A 14 -23.34 10.92 9.17
N THR A 15 -23.47 9.82 9.94
CA THR A 15 -22.90 9.74 11.29
C THR A 15 -21.39 9.90 11.29
N TYR A 16 -20.69 9.21 10.38
CA TYR A 16 -19.25 9.38 10.20
C TYR A 16 -18.89 10.81 9.79
N LYS A 17 -19.63 11.38 8.82
CA LYS A 17 -19.43 12.75 8.36
C LYS A 17 -19.58 13.78 9.48
N GLN A 18 -20.61 13.67 10.32
CA GLN A 18 -20.79 14.58 11.47
C GLN A 18 -19.65 14.45 12.48
N LEU A 19 -19.20 13.23 12.78
CA LEU A 19 -18.05 12.99 13.65
C LEU A 19 -16.77 13.59 13.06
N TYR A 20 -16.53 13.38 11.76
CA TYR A 20 -15.34 13.89 11.09
C TYR A 20 -15.32 15.42 11.07
N LEU A 21 -16.46 16.05 10.75
CA LEU A 21 -16.63 17.51 10.81
C LEU A 21 -16.35 18.06 12.22
N ALA A 22 -16.85 17.40 13.26
CA ALA A 22 -16.63 17.82 14.64
C ALA A 22 -15.15 17.71 15.09
N ILE A 23 -14.36 16.82 14.49
CA ILE A 23 -12.93 16.64 14.80
C ILE A 23 -12.05 17.59 13.96
N ASN A 24 -12.41 17.82 12.69
CA ASN A 24 -11.51 18.43 11.70
C ASN A 24 -12.00 19.72 11.04
N ASP A 25 -13.21 20.19 11.34
CA ASP A 25 -13.87 21.35 10.72
C ASP A 25 -13.91 21.31 9.18
N LYS A 26 -13.88 20.12 8.58
CA LYS A 26 -13.94 19.89 7.13
C LYS A 26 -14.59 18.55 6.80
N GLU A 27 -14.96 18.36 5.54
CA GLU A 27 -15.56 17.12 5.05
C GLU A 27 -14.54 15.95 4.97
N PRO A 28 -14.96 14.71 5.28
CA PRO A 28 -14.12 13.53 5.12
C PRO A 28 -13.82 13.23 3.64
N LEU A 29 -12.68 12.56 3.40
CA LEU A 29 -12.44 11.97 2.08
C LEU A 29 -13.37 10.77 1.87
N LYS A 30 -13.90 10.65 0.65
CA LYS A 30 -14.72 9.49 0.27
C LYS A 30 -13.91 8.22 0.43
N ILE A 31 -14.43 7.26 1.19
CA ILE A 31 -13.85 5.93 1.30
C ILE A 31 -14.08 5.22 -0.05
N VAL A 32 -13.00 4.90 -0.73
CA VAL A 32 -13.01 4.25 -2.04
C VAL A 32 -12.96 2.74 -1.86
N ASN A 33 -13.69 2.01 -2.69
CA ASN A 33 -13.58 0.56 -2.73
C ASN A 33 -12.22 0.16 -3.31
N SER A 34 -11.49 -0.71 -2.61
CA SER A 34 -10.36 -1.41 -3.21
C SER A 34 -10.91 -2.58 -4.03
N CYS A 35 -10.80 -2.52 -5.34
CA CYS A 35 -11.10 -3.63 -6.22
C CYS A 35 -9.83 -4.47 -6.40
N THR A 36 -9.89 -5.75 -6.03
CA THR A 36 -8.75 -6.69 -6.10
C THR A 36 -8.18 -6.81 -7.51
N THR A 37 -9.01 -6.63 -8.55
CA THR A 37 -8.61 -6.73 -9.95
C THR A 37 -8.25 -5.38 -10.58
N ARG A 38 -8.35 -4.26 -9.84
CA ARG A 38 -7.96 -2.93 -10.33
C ARG A 38 -7.03 -2.28 -9.32
N TRP A 39 -5.73 -2.50 -9.50
CA TRP A 39 -4.69 -1.86 -8.67
C TRP A 39 -4.85 -0.34 -8.60
N LEU A 40 -5.42 0.28 -9.63
CA LEU A 40 -5.75 1.71 -9.66
C LEU A 40 -6.61 2.19 -8.49
N SER A 41 -7.36 1.30 -7.86
CA SER A 41 -8.23 1.61 -6.73
C SER A 41 -7.58 1.38 -5.36
N MET A 42 -6.44 0.68 -5.31
CA MET A 42 -5.79 0.32 -4.05
C MET A 42 -5.11 1.53 -3.41
N GLU A 43 -4.32 2.31 -4.17
CA GLU A 43 -3.67 3.50 -3.59
C GLU A 43 -4.68 4.52 -3.06
N PRO A 44 -5.73 4.92 -3.80
CA PRO A 44 -6.71 5.89 -3.29
C PRO A 44 -7.45 5.38 -2.05
N ALA A 45 -7.74 4.07 -1.99
CA ALA A 45 -8.36 3.46 -0.83
C ALA A 45 -7.43 3.50 0.40
N VAL A 46 -6.16 3.09 0.24
CA VAL A 46 -5.16 3.11 1.31
C VAL A 46 -4.89 4.54 1.79
N ASN A 47 -4.74 5.50 0.86
CA ASN A 47 -4.55 6.90 1.21
C ASN A 47 -5.78 7.47 1.95
N GLY A 48 -6.99 7.16 1.49
CA GLY A 48 -8.24 7.57 2.14
C GLY A 48 -8.39 7.01 3.56
N ILE A 49 -7.95 5.77 3.80
CA ILE A 49 -7.91 5.16 5.13
C ILE A 49 -6.84 5.81 6.02
N LEU A 50 -5.61 5.92 5.52
CA LEU A 50 -4.48 6.46 6.29
C LEU A 50 -4.62 7.95 6.65
N SER A 51 -5.30 8.72 5.82
CA SER A 51 -5.55 10.16 6.06
C SER A 51 -6.67 10.42 7.06
N GLN A 52 -7.45 9.39 7.39
CA GLN A 52 -8.60 9.47 8.28
C GLN A 52 -8.55 8.39 9.38
N TRP A 53 -7.37 7.85 9.66
CA TRP A 53 -7.20 6.66 10.52
C TRP A 53 -7.77 6.89 11.91
N PHE A 54 -7.47 8.04 12.52
CA PHE A 54 -7.90 8.39 13.87
C PHE A 54 -9.43 8.58 13.95
N GLU A 55 -10.01 9.22 12.95
CA GLU A 55 -11.45 9.49 12.87
C GLU A 55 -12.22 8.19 12.62
N LEU A 56 -11.72 7.31 11.77
CA LEU A 56 -12.28 5.97 11.54
C LEU A 56 -12.22 5.14 12.82
N GLN A 57 -11.09 5.12 13.52
CA GLN A 57 -10.94 4.46 14.81
C GLN A 57 -11.99 4.96 15.82
N THR A 58 -12.11 6.29 15.96
CA THR A 58 -13.06 6.93 16.88
C THR A 58 -14.51 6.65 16.50
N HIS A 59 -14.82 6.62 15.20
CA HIS A 59 -16.13 6.30 14.69
C HIS A 59 -16.55 4.87 15.04
N PHE A 60 -15.69 3.88 14.78
CA PHE A 60 -16.00 2.48 15.10
C PHE A 60 -16.04 2.23 16.61
N GLN A 61 -15.22 2.93 17.41
CA GLN A 61 -15.35 2.91 18.86
C GLN A 61 -16.72 3.41 19.32
N THR A 62 -17.15 4.58 18.82
CA THR A 62 -18.46 5.15 19.19
C THR A 62 -19.61 4.25 18.73
N THR A 63 -19.48 3.65 17.54
CA THR A 63 -20.49 2.76 16.96
C THR A 63 -20.66 1.50 17.81
N THR A 64 -19.55 0.85 18.20
CA THR A 64 -19.58 -0.37 19.03
C THR A 64 -20.16 -0.12 20.43
N THR A 65 -20.00 1.08 20.98
CA THR A 65 -20.64 1.44 22.27
C THR A 65 -22.15 1.68 22.16
N LYS A 66 -22.64 2.11 20.99
CA LYS A 66 -24.06 2.47 20.79
C LYS A 66 -24.89 1.30 20.26
N GLU A 67 -24.32 0.43 19.46
CA GLU A 67 -25.02 -0.65 18.78
C GLU A 67 -24.23 -1.96 18.81
N LYS A 68 -24.95 -3.07 19.02
CA LYS A 68 -24.37 -4.43 18.97
C LYS A 68 -24.22 -4.87 17.52
N CYS A 69 -23.19 -4.34 16.84
CA CYS A 69 -22.87 -4.72 15.47
C CYS A 69 -21.50 -5.40 15.39
N PHE A 70 -21.49 -6.66 14.95
CA PHE A 70 -20.27 -7.45 14.81
C PHE A 70 -19.27 -6.82 13.83
N THR A 71 -19.72 -6.36 12.66
CA THR A 71 -18.83 -5.74 11.68
C THR A 71 -18.19 -4.45 12.21
N ALA A 72 -18.93 -3.63 12.95
CA ALA A 72 -18.37 -2.44 13.59
C ALA A 72 -17.32 -2.80 14.65
N GLN A 73 -17.54 -3.89 15.38
CA GLN A 73 -16.58 -4.42 16.35
C GLN A 73 -15.30 -4.91 15.68
N THR A 74 -15.41 -5.73 14.64
CA THR A 74 -14.25 -6.19 13.87
C THR A 74 -13.46 -5.01 13.30
N LEU A 75 -14.15 -4.01 12.72
CA LEU A 75 -13.49 -2.81 12.20
C LEU A 75 -12.80 -2.00 13.31
N HIS A 76 -13.46 -1.81 14.46
CA HIS A 76 -12.84 -1.16 15.61
C HIS A 76 -11.55 -1.87 16.07
N GLU A 77 -11.59 -3.20 16.19
CA GLU A 77 -10.43 -4.02 16.56
C GLU A 77 -9.30 -3.87 15.52
N MET A 78 -9.63 -3.88 14.23
CA MET A 78 -8.66 -3.67 13.14
C MET A 78 -7.98 -2.31 13.20
N PHE A 79 -8.72 -1.22 13.48
CA PHE A 79 -8.18 0.13 13.58
C PHE A 79 -7.42 0.38 14.90
N CYS A 80 -7.73 -0.37 15.95
CA CYS A 80 -6.98 -0.36 17.21
C CYS A 80 -5.67 -1.15 17.13
N ASP A 81 -5.56 -2.10 16.21
CA ASP A 81 -4.30 -2.80 15.97
C ASP A 81 -3.33 -1.94 15.13
N SER A 82 -2.37 -1.34 15.83
CA SER A 82 -1.34 -0.51 15.22
C SER A 82 -0.47 -1.23 14.16
N ARG A 83 -0.44 -2.57 14.15
CA ARG A 83 0.26 -3.36 13.13
C ARG A 83 -0.39 -3.21 11.76
N ASN A 84 -1.72 -3.11 11.71
CA ASN A 84 -2.46 -2.88 10.47
C ASN A 84 -2.11 -1.52 9.88
N GLU A 85 -2.03 -0.48 10.71
CA GLU A 85 -1.59 0.84 10.28
C GLU A 85 -0.16 0.82 9.72
N LEU A 86 0.75 0.12 10.40
CA LEU A 86 2.14 -0.05 9.93
C LEU A 86 2.20 -0.73 8.55
N TYR A 87 1.38 -1.75 8.31
CA TYR A 87 1.30 -2.41 7.00
C TYR A 87 0.77 -1.46 5.89
N LEU A 88 -0.17 -0.57 6.20
CA LEU A 88 -0.62 0.44 5.25
C LEU A 88 0.44 1.53 5.03
N LEU A 89 1.17 1.93 6.08
CA LEU A 89 2.18 2.99 6.01
C LEU A 89 3.43 2.62 5.20
N PHE A 90 3.84 1.35 5.16
CA PHE A 90 4.93 0.94 4.27
C PHE A 90 4.46 0.67 2.83
N SER A 91 3.26 0.13 2.65
CA SER A 91 2.76 -0.20 1.31
C SER A 91 2.36 1.03 0.52
N HIS A 92 1.88 2.08 1.18
CA HIS A 92 1.40 3.30 0.53
C HIS A 92 2.40 3.96 -0.44
N PRO A 93 3.69 4.21 -0.10
CA PRO A 93 4.66 4.75 -1.07
C PRO A 93 4.84 3.88 -2.32
N VAL A 94 4.84 2.55 -2.17
CA VAL A 94 4.97 1.61 -3.29
C VAL A 94 3.72 1.66 -4.16
N LEU A 95 2.53 1.62 -3.53
CA LEU A 95 1.26 1.73 -4.23
C LEU A 95 1.13 3.05 -4.99
N LYS A 96 1.65 4.16 -4.43
CA LYS A 96 1.69 5.46 -5.11
C LYS A 96 2.54 5.44 -6.37
N HIS A 97 3.73 4.87 -6.30
CA HIS A 97 4.60 4.78 -7.47
C HIS A 97 4.00 3.85 -8.55
N VAL A 98 3.42 2.71 -8.15
CA VAL A 98 2.66 1.83 -9.05
C VAL A 98 1.49 2.56 -9.71
N GLN A 99 0.75 3.36 -8.95
CA GLN A 99 -0.36 4.18 -9.45
C GLN A 99 0.10 5.19 -10.51
N GLU A 100 1.24 5.82 -10.31
CA GLU A 100 1.83 6.80 -11.22
C GLU A 100 2.25 6.15 -12.54
N VAL A 101 2.97 5.03 -12.49
CA VAL A 101 3.37 4.25 -13.68
C VAL A 101 2.14 3.75 -14.45
N ASN A 102 1.13 3.24 -13.75
CA ASN A 102 -0.10 2.74 -14.39
C ASN A 102 -0.86 3.86 -15.12
N LYS A 103 -1.01 5.04 -14.51
CA LYS A 103 -1.66 6.19 -15.16
C LYS A 103 -0.92 6.64 -16.42
N LEU A 104 0.42 6.58 -16.43
CA LEU A 104 1.22 6.89 -17.61
C LEU A 104 0.99 5.86 -18.72
N SER A 105 0.91 4.57 -18.38
CA SER A 105 0.65 3.48 -19.32
C SER A 105 -0.73 3.56 -19.98
N GLU A 106 -1.72 4.14 -19.29
CA GLU A 106 -3.09 4.32 -19.80
C GLU A 106 -3.29 5.66 -20.54
N SER A 107 -2.24 6.48 -20.68
CA SER A 107 -2.35 7.78 -21.33
C SER A 107 -2.50 7.66 -22.86
N ASN A 108 -3.27 8.55 -23.48
CA ASN A 108 -3.54 8.48 -24.92
C ASN A 108 -2.30 8.67 -25.81
N ASN A 109 -1.23 9.27 -25.27
CA ASN A 109 0.03 9.54 -25.98
C ASN A 109 1.22 9.05 -25.12
N VAL A 110 1.32 7.74 -24.92
CA VAL A 110 2.39 7.14 -24.12
C VAL A 110 3.75 7.32 -24.82
N ASP A 111 4.68 8.03 -24.18
CA ASP A 111 6.10 7.95 -24.52
C ASP A 111 6.66 6.64 -23.99
N LYS A 112 6.94 5.70 -24.90
CA LYS A 112 7.42 4.35 -24.56
C LYS A 112 8.78 4.37 -23.85
N THR A 113 9.65 5.32 -24.16
CA THR A 113 10.98 5.45 -23.53
C THR A 113 10.82 5.90 -22.09
N LYS A 114 9.97 6.91 -21.88
CA LYS A 114 9.64 7.41 -20.56
C LYS A 114 8.95 6.35 -19.70
N LEU A 115 8.00 5.59 -20.26
CA LEU A 115 7.35 4.49 -19.55
C LEU A 115 8.34 3.41 -19.10
N LEU A 116 9.30 3.06 -19.95
CA LEU A 116 10.36 2.10 -19.61
C LEU A 116 11.27 2.65 -18.50
N GLU A 117 11.63 3.93 -18.56
CA GLU A 117 12.41 4.61 -17.53
C GLU A 117 11.66 4.62 -16.18
N ASP A 118 10.38 5.00 -16.19
CA ASP A 118 9.55 5.05 -14.99
C ASP A 118 9.33 3.65 -14.37
N LEU A 119 9.14 2.61 -15.20
CA LEU A 119 9.08 1.22 -14.74
C LEU A 119 10.42 0.77 -14.14
N SER A 120 11.54 1.14 -14.77
CA SER A 120 12.88 0.85 -14.26
C SER A 120 13.13 1.54 -12.92
N ASN A 121 12.69 2.78 -12.77
CA ASN A 121 12.76 3.55 -11.54
C ASN A 121 11.88 2.95 -10.44
N LEU A 122 10.69 2.44 -10.78
CA LEU A 122 9.84 1.71 -9.85
C LEU A 122 10.54 0.45 -9.31
N ILE A 123 11.07 -0.41 -10.19
CA ILE A 123 11.78 -1.63 -9.79
C ILE A 123 12.97 -1.28 -8.90
N LYS A 124 13.80 -0.31 -9.31
CA LYS A 124 14.95 0.17 -8.52
C LYS A 124 14.54 0.72 -7.17
N SER A 125 13.46 1.52 -7.11
CA SER A 125 12.97 2.08 -5.85
C SER A 125 12.47 1.01 -4.89
N VAL A 126 11.77 -0.01 -5.38
CA VAL A 126 11.27 -1.11 -4.54
C VAL A 126 12.44 -1.97 -4.05
N ALA A 127 13.38 -2.31 -4.92
CA ALA A 127 14.59 -3.06 -4.55
C ALA A 127 15.43 -2.33 -3.50
N ASN A 128 15.73 -1.04 -3.72
CA ASN A 128 16.51 -0.22 -2.79
C ASN A 128 15.84 -0.03 -1.42
N THR A 129 14.54 -0.32 -1.30
CA THR A 129 13.83 -0.26 -0.01
C THR A 129 14.17 -1.47 0.87
N ILE A 130 14.51 -2.62 0.27
CA ILE A 130 14.69 -3.90 0.97
C ILE A 130 16.09 -4.49 0.89
N VAL A 131 16.91 -4.04 -0.05
CA VAL A 131 18.30 -4.48 -0.24
C VAL A 131 19.26 -3.62 0.58
N LEU A 132 20.35 -4.23 1.05
CA LEU A 132 21.45 -3.52 1.70
C LEU A 132 21.96 -2.34 0.83
N PRO A 133 22.01 -1.10 1.34
CA PRO A 133 22.47 0.07 0.56
C PRO A 133 23.89 -0.04 0.00
N THR A 134 24.72 -0.89 0.62
CA THR A 134 26.11 -1.15 0.20
C THR A 134 26.21 -2.18 -0.92
N CYS A 135 25.12 -2.89 -1.23
CA CYS A 135 25.10 -3.91 -2.26
C CYS A 135 25.03 -3.25 -3.64
N ARG A 136 25.92 -3.67 -4.55
CA ARG A 136 25.93 -3.20 -5.95
C ARG A 136 25.22 -4.23 -6.82
N ILE A 137 23.91 -4.31 -6.67
CA ILE A 137 23.05 -5.13 -7.51
C ILE A 137 22.29 -4.21 -8.45
N ASP A 138 22.25 -4.55 -9.73
CA ASP A 138 21.26 -4.00 -10.64
C ASP A 138 19.97 -4.83 -10.49
N PRO A 139 18.88 -4.27 -9.95
CA PRO A 139 17.63 -5.02 -9.80
C PRO A 139 16.92 -5.28 -11.13
N LEU A 140 17.44 -4.73 -12.25
CA LEU A 140 16.99 -5.05 -13.60
C LEU A 140 17.74 -6.24 -14.22
N ASP A 141 18.84 -6.68 -13.62
CA ASP A 141 19.57 -7.86 -14.06
C ASP A 141 18.74 -9.12 -13.71
N PRO A 142 18.36 -9.95 -14.70
CA PRO A 142 17.58 -11.17 -14.45
C PRO A 142 18.35 -12.21 -13.62
N ASP A 143 19.69 -12.16 -13.63
CA ASP A 143 20.54 -13.08 -12.86
C ASP A 143 20.82 -12.54 -11.44
N ALA A 144 20.43 -11.30 -11.14
CA ALA A 144 20.63 -10.71 -9.83
C ALA A 144 19.73 -11.35 -8.77
N SER A 145 20.34 -11.89 -7.72
CA SER A 145 19.63 -12.48 -6.59
C SER A 145 19.36 -11.46 -5.48
N ILE A 146 18.31 -10.63 -5.64
CA ILE A 146 17.90 -9.60 -4.67
C ILE A 146 17.68 -10.21 -3.26
N GLU A 147 17.11 -11.42 -3.20
CA GLU A 147 16.83 -12.13 -1.94
C GLU A 147 18.06 -12.47 -1.09
N LYS A 148 19.25 -12.53 -1.71
CA LYS A 148 20.49 -12.91 -1.01
C LYS A 148 21.07 -11.77 -0.17
N PHE A 149 20.59 -10.54 -0.36
CA PHE A 149 21.17 -9.34 0.27
C PHE A 149 20.12 -8.46 0.96
N PRO A 150 19.23 -9.03 1.81
CA PRO A 150 18.22 -8.24 2.49
C PRO A 150 18.87 -7.30 3.50
N ASP A 151 18.43 -6.05 3.53
CA ASP A 151 18.76 -5.11 4.60
C ASP A 151 18.17 -5.64 5.91
N PRO A 152 18.93 -5.89 6.98
CA PRO A 152 18.36 -6.32 8.25
C PRO A 152 17.41 -5.28 8.87
N LYS A 153 17.48 -4.01 8.44
CA LYS A 153 16.61 -2.93 8.92
C LYS A 153 16.14 -2.02 7.76
N PRO A 154 15.30 -2.53 6.86
CA PRO A 154 14.89 -1.82 5.65
C PRO A 154 14.23 -0.47 5.95
N ASN A 155 14.52 0.52 5.12
CA ASN A 155 13.93 1.85 5.22
C ASN A 155 12.56 1.91 4.54
N LEU A 156 11.56 1.32 5.19
CA LEU A 156 10.21 1.13 4.64
C LEU A 156 9.45 2.43 4.32
N SER A 157 9.54 3.46 5.16
CA SER A 157 9.16 4.85 4.88
C SER A 157 9.43 5.74 6.10
N TYR A 158 9.47 7.06 5.91
CA TYR A 158 9.52 8.00 7.03
C TYR A 158 8.31 7.87 7.97
N ARG A 159 7.09 7.79 7.41
CA ARG A 159 5.86 7.65 8.21
C ARG A 159 5.84 6.35 9.00
N PHE A 160 6.28 5.24 8.40
CA PHE A 160 6.46 3.96 9.08
C PHE A 160 7.46 4.08 10.23
N LYS A 161 8.65 4.63 9.98
CA LYS A 161 9.72 4.81 10.99
C LYS A 161 9.25 5.65 12.18
N ARG A 162 8.53 6.73 11.91
CA ARG A 162 7.99 7.59 12.98
C ARG A 162 6.94 6.83 13.80
N LYS A 163 5.99 6.17 13.13
CA LYS A 163 4.91 5.43 13.81
C LYS A 163 5.44 4.27 14.65
N ILE A 164 6.37 3.47 14.12
CA ILE A 164 6.92 2.34 14.88
C ILE A 164 7.70 2.82 16.11
N ALA A 165 8.44 3.94 16.02
CA ALA A 165 9.11 4.54 17.16
C ALA A 165 8.11 5.01 18.24
N GLU A 166 7.00 5.64 17.85
CA GLU A 166 5.93 6.05 18.78
C GLU A 166 5.31 4.84 19.51
N ILE A 167 5.05 3.74 18.79
CA ILE A 167 4.43 2.53 19.33
C ILE A 167 5.40 1.78 20.27
N ILE A 168 6.70 1.75 19.95
CA ILE A 168 7.74 1.18 20.83
C ILE A 168 7.83 1.97 22.14
N ILE A 169 7.80 3.31 22.08
CA ILE A 169 7.80 4.16 23.28
C ILE A 169 6.58 3.86 24.16
N LYS A 170 5.42 3.63 23.52
CA LYS A 170 4.17 3.24 24.21
C LYS A 170 4.16 1.78 24.68
N LYS A 171 5.21 1.00 24.41
CA LYS A 171 5.33 -0.44 24.73
C LYS A 171 4.20 -1.30 24.17
N THR A 172 3.58 -0.87 23.07
CA THR A 172 2.51 -1.63 22.40
C THR A 172 3.06 -2.59 21.34
N VAL A 173 4.33 -2.48 20.98
CA VAL A 173 5.06 -3.41 20.09
C VAL A 173 6.44 -3.67 20.68
N THR A 174 6.82 -4.94 20.73
CA THR A 174 8.14 -5.42 21.16
C THR A 174 9.15 -5.37 20.02
N ALA A 175 10.45 -5.43 20.34
CA ALA A 175 11.50 -5.51 19.32
C ALA A 175 11.34 -6.74 18.40
N THR A 176 10.86 -7.86 18.94
CA THR A 176 10.57 -9.08 18.17
C THR A 176 9.43 -8.83 17.17
N GLU A 177 8.36 -8.16 17.58
CA GLU A 177 7.25 -7.83 16.70
C GLU A 177 7.65 -6.80 15.63
N GLU A 178 8.47 -5.80 15.96
CA GLU A 178 9.06 -4.90 14.96
C GLU A 178 9.81 -5.68 13.88
N ASN A 179 10.68 -6.61 14.29
CA ASN A 179 11.44 -7.43 13.35
C ASN A 179 10.52 -8.29 12.47
N ASN A 180 9.45 -8.86 13.04
CA ASN A 180 8.47 -9.64 12.28
C ASN A 180 7.74 -8.78 11.24
N ILE A 181 7.33 -7.55 11.60
CA ILE A 181 6.67 -6.61 10.68
C ILE A 181 7.62 -6.23 9.55
N ARG A 182 8.89 -5.92 9.86
CA ARG A 182 9.91 -5.60 8.85
C ARG A 182 10.16 -6.77 7.89
N LYS A 183 10.28 -7.99 8.42
CA LYS A 183 10.45 -9.20 7.63
C LYS A 183 9.23 -9.46 6.74
N GLY A 184 8.02 -9.27 7.26
CA GLY A 184 6.79 -9.38 6.48
C GLY A 184 6.73 -8.37 5.34
N ALA A 185 7.12 -7.11 5.60
CA ALA A 185 7.20 -6.08 4.58
C ALA A 185 8.25 -6.41 3.50
N GLN A 186 9.41 -6.97 3.88
CA GLN A 186 10.41 -7.45 2.93
C GLN A 186 9.85 -8.55 2.03
N GLN A 187 9.28 -9.60 2.62
CA GLN A 187 8.68 -10.70 1.87
C GLN A 187 7.59 -10.22 0.91
N PHE A 188 6.76 -9.26 1.34
CA PHE A 188 5.74 -8.65 0.49
C PHE A 188 6.31 -7.94 -0.74
N LEU A 189 7.48 -7.30 -0.60
CA LEU A 189 8.13 -6.55 -1.69
C LEU A 189 9.04 -7.42 -2.56
N THR A 190 9.57 -8.52 -2.03
CA THR A 190 10.44 -9.44 -2.77
C THR A 190 9.71 -10.17 -3.89
N VAL A 191 8.54 -10.76 -3.61
CA VAL A 191 7.74 -11.52 -4.59
C VAL A 191 7.46 -10.73 -5.89
N PRO A 192 7.04 -9.46 -5.80
CA PRO A 192 6.99 -8.53 -6.93
C PRO A 192 8.25 -8.44 -7.80
N LEU A 193 9.42 -8.32 -7.16
CA LEU A 193 10.70 -8.09 -7.82
C LEU A 193 11.18 -9.33 -8.55
N GLU A 194 11.05 -10.51 -7.93
CA GLU A 194 11.38 -11.78 -8.59
C GLU A 194 10.56 -11.99 -9.86
N ARG A 195 9.27 -11.66 -9.82
CA ARG A 195 8.40 -11.72 -10.99
C ARG A 195 8.79 -10.70 -12.06
N ALA A 196 9.30 -9.53 -11.66
CA ALA A 196 9.80 -8.53 -12.60
C ALA A 196 11.10 -8.95 -13.30
N GLN A 197 11.91 -9.78 -12.65
CA GLN A 197 13.16 -10.35 -13.21
C GLN A 197 12.91 -11.60 -14.05
N ALA A 198 11.74 -12.23 -13.96
CA ALA A 198 11.46 -13.49 -14.65
C ALA A 198 11.37 -13.30 -16.19
N PRO A 199 11.98 -14.20 -16.99
CA PRO A 199 12.01 -14.12 -18.46
C PRO A 199 10.64 -14.37 -19.14
N ARG A 200 9.55 -14.53 -18.39
CA ARG A 200 8.17 -14.56 -18.91
C ARG A 200 7.47 -13.28 -18.47
N SER A 201 7.13 -12.46 -19.45
CA SER A 201 6.55 -11.12 -19.36
C SER A 201 5.11 -11.07 -18.81
N ASP A 202 4.87 -11.65 -17.64
CA ASP A 202 3.65 -11.45 -16.87
C ASP A 202 4.04 -10.71 -15.58
N LEU A 203 4.45 -9.45 -15.73
CA LEU A 203 4.50 -8.51 -14.62
C LEU A 203 3.08 -8.40 -14.06
N PRO A 204 2.80 -8.84 -12.82
CA PRO A 204 1.46 -8.70 -12.26
C PRO A 204 1.04 -7.24 -12.35
N PHE A 205 1.94 -6.32 -11.97
CA PHE A 205 1.70 -4.87 -11.89
C PHE A 205 1.11 -4.21 -13.15
N LEU A 206 1.28 -4.82 -14.33
CA LEU A 206 0.95 -4.24 -15.64
C LEU A 206 -0.03 -5.08 -16.47
N ASP A 207 -0.62 -6.15 -15.92
CA ASP A 207 -1.38 -7.15 -16.70
C ASP A 207 -2.78 -6.70 -17.16
N ILE A 208 -2.99 -5.40 -17.45
CA ILE A 208 -4.27 -4.89 -17.98
C ILE A 208 -4.16 -4.15 -19.32
N HIS A 209 -3.01 -3.66 -19.80
CA HIS A 209 -2.97 -2.98 -21.12
C HIS A 209 -1.76 -3.23 -22.03
N VAL A 210 -0.69 -3.92 -21.59
CA VAL A 210 0.50 -4.12 -22.47
C VAL A 210 0.39 -5.33 -23.41
N LYS A 211 -0.60 -6.22 -23.20
CA LYS A 211 -0.82 -7.41 -24.07
C LYS A 211 -1.36 -7.10 -25.48
N LYS A 212 -1.53 -5.83 -25.87
CA LYS A 212 -2.06 -5.47 -27.20
C LYS A 212 -1.03 -5.07 -28.26
N ASP A 213 0.21 -4.71 -27.90
CA ASP A 213 1.13 -4.08 -28.88
C ASP A 213 2.55 -4.64 -28.96
N VAL A 214 2.84 -5.81 -28.35
CA VAL A 214 4.15 -6.49 -28.49
C VAL A 214 4.03 -7.79 -29.28
N THR A 215 3.20 -7.79 -30.32
CA THR A 215 3.16 -8.84 -31.36
C THR A 215 3.34 -8.24 -32.75
N LEU A 216 4.22 -7.25 -32.89
CA LEU A 216 4.69 -6.75 -34.18
C LEU A 216 6.18 -6.45 -34.06
N HIS A 217 7.00 -7.50 -33.98
CA HIS A 217 8.31 -7.64 -34.64
C HIS A 217 9.00 -8.91 -34.16
N SER A 218 8.62 -10.02 -34.79
CA SER A 218 9.53 -11.12 -35.07
C SER A 218 9.29 -11.48 -36.54
N GLN A 219 10.29 -11.16 -37.36
CA GLN A 219 10.45 -11.72 -38.69
C GLN A 219 10.62 -13.24 -38.61
#